data_AF-Q4CSB4-F1
#
_entry.id   AF-Q4CSB4-F1
#
_cell.length_a   1.000
_cell.length_b   1.000
_cell.length_c   1.000
_cell.angle_alpha   90.00
_cell.angle_beta   90.00
_cell.angle_gamma   90.00
#
_symmetry.space_group_name_H-M   'P 1'
#
loop_
_entity.id
_entity.type
_entity.pdbx_description
1 polymer ?
#
loop_
_entity_poly.entity_id
_entity_poly.type
_entity_poly.pdbx_seq_one_letter_code
_entity_poly.pdbx_strand_id
1 'polypeptide(L)'
;AYVTLGAIYTGKTVIFDTFVPLAINTLCIHSQRFPVDKYALTYKVGALAIGACGAIDCETGSTVTEIRRDAYGFTVPIGVTFVETTGADILSTVERLRKRKPRDLRCHIWIQIQCVILHRVRQTSTVGRLTLVDLCGPGPLPTQKEDVASARFANRSFGHIVAVLESLQDSQGVVQYNKSLETALLSDVFGGNALTAIFGTLSSAVESVSESRQTLRALTMASKVVNRPILPRFVSSDELRWREVVAATSSAEVASPCLLEVDELRDM
;
A
#
# COMPACT_ATOMS: atom_id res chain seq x y z
N ALA A 1 6.20 0.33 5.55
CA ALA A 1 5.85 -0.62 4.49
C ALA A 1 6.73 -1.84 4.60
N TYR A 2 6.14 -3.04 4.53
CA TYR A 2 6.87 -4.30 4.49
C TYR A 2 6.61 -4.98 3.14
N VAL A 3 7.67 -5.40 2.46
CA VAL A 3 7.59 -5.97 1.11
C VAL A 3 8.32 -7.31 1.10
N THR A 4 7.72 -8.38 0.60
CA THR A 4 8.46 -9.62 0.28
C THR A 4 8.94 -9.59 -1.17
N LEU A 5 10.17 -10.07 -1.41
CA LEU A 5 10.78 -10.13 -2.73
C LEU A 5 11.55 -11.44 -2.90
N GLY A 6 11.51 -12.01 -4.11
CA GLY A 6 12.19 -13.26 -4.44
C GLY A 6 11.45 -14.10 -5.48
N ALA A 7 12.18 -15.03 -6.09
CA ALA A 7 11.66 -15.90 -7.14
C ALA A 7 10.52 -16.82 -6.69
N ILE A 8 9.84 -17.47 -7.63
CA ILE A 8 8.79 -18.42 -7.23
C ILE A 8 9.35 -19.57 -6.38
N TYR A 9 8.53 -20.09 -5.46
CA TYR A 9 8.84 -21.21 -4.57
C TYR A 9 10.00 -20.98 -3.57
N THR A 10 10.37 -19.72 -3.30
CA THR A 10 11.38 -19.37 -2.27
C THR A 10 10.82 -19.17 -0.87
N GLY A 11 9.51 -19.39 -0.65
CA GLY A 11 8.87 -19.22 0.66
C GLY A 11 8.36 -17.81 0.99
N LYS A 12 8.35 -16.86 0.03
CA LYS A 12 7.80 -15.50 0.23
C LYS A 12 6.44 -15.47 0.93
N THR A 13 5.48 -16.20 0.37
CA THR A 13 4.11 -16.21 0.89
C THR A 13 4.05 -16.82 2.27
N VAL A 14 4.90 -17.81 2.59
CA VAL A 14 5.00 -18.39 3.94
C VAL A 14 5.50 -17.35 4.94
N ILE A 15 6.54 -16.58 4.59
CA ILE A 15 7.03 -15.48 5.42
C ILE A 15 5.94 -14.42 5.58
N PHE A 16 5.27 -14.05 4.49
CA PHE A 16 4.20 -13.06 4.51
C PHE A 16 3.05 -13.51 5.42
N ASP A 17 2.60 -14.76 5.29
CA ASP A 17 1.54 -15.38 6.08
C ASP A 17 1.88 -15.43 7.57
N THR A 18 3.16 -15.63 7.90
CA THR A 18 3.63 -15.64 9.29
C THR A 18 3.78 -14.22 9.84
N PHE A 19 4.23 -13.28 9.02
CA PHE A 19 4.55 -11.92 9.44
C PHE A 19 3.31 -11.03 9.60
N VAL A 20 2.32 -11.16 8.72
CA VAL A 20 1.11 -10.31 8.75
C VAL A 20 0.39 -10.38 10.11
N PRO A 21 0.09 -11.56 10.69
CA PRO A 21 -0.52 -11.64 12.02
C PRO A 21 0.35 -11.01 13.11
N LEU A 22 1.67 -11.22 13.05
CA LEU A 22 2.60 -10.65 14.04
C LEU A 22 2.60 -9.11 13.99
N ALA A 23 2.65 -8.54 12.79
CA ALA A 23 2.63 -7.09 12.58
C ALA A 23 1.31 -6.48 13.07
N ILE A 24 0.17 -7.11 12.77
CA ILE A 24 -1.16 -6.66 13.20
C ILE A 24 -1.29 -6.75 14.73
N ASN A 25 -0.89 -7.88 15.33
CA ASN A 25 -0.93 -8.02 16.79
C ASN A 25 -0.05 -6.98 17.48
N THR A 26 1.13 -6.69 16.93
CA THR A 26 2.02 -5.65 17.45
C THR A 26 1.38 -4.26 17.35
N LEU A 27 0.72 -3.94 16.22
CA LEU A 27 -0.04 -2.70 16.06
C LEU A 27 -1.14 -2.58 17.13
N CYS A 28 -1.92 -3.65 17.35
CA CYS A 28 -3.00 -3.66 18.33
C CYS A 28 -2.46 -3.49 19.76
N ILE A 29 -1.37 -4.16 20.13
CA ILE A 29 -0.71 -3.97 21.43
C ILE A 29 -0.22 -2.53 21.59
N HIS A 30 0.37 -1.94 20.54
CA HIS A 30 0.85 -0.56 20.62
C HIS A 30 -0.31 0.44 20.74
N SER A 31 -1.45 0.14 20.12
CA SER A 31 -2.65 0.97 20.19
C SER A 31 -3.23 1.09 21.60
N GLN A 32 -3.07 0.04 22.42
CA GLN A 32 -3.51 0.03 23.83
C GLN A 32 -2.73 1.03 24.70
N ARG A 33 -1.58 1.54 24.22
CA ARG A 33 -0.81 2.57 24.94
C ARG A 33 -1.47 3.94 24.88
N PHE A 34 -2.44 4.15 23.99
CA PHE A 34 -3.17 5.41 23.87
C PHE A 34 -4.40 5.39 24.80
N PRO A 35 -4.46 6.26 25.83
CA PRO A 35 -5.59 6.32 26.75
C PRO A 35 -6.89 6.70 26.03
N VAL A 36 -7.94 5.90 26.21
CA VAL A 36 -9.23 6.01 25.50
C VAL A 36 -9.98 7.32 25.82
N ASP A 37 -9.72 7.88 27.00
CA ASP A 37 -10.24 9.18 27.45
C ASP A 37 -9.66 10.35 26.64
N LYS A 38 -8.42 10.22 26.14
CA LYS A 38 -7.73 11.27 25.37
C LYS A 38 -7.70 11.00 23.88
N TYR A 39 -7.71 9.74 23.48
CA TYR A 39 -7.53 9.33 22.09
C TYR A 39 -8.67 8.43 21.62
N ALA A 40 -9.10 8.63 20.39
CA ALA A 40 -9.95 7.70 19.66
C ALA A 40 -9.17 7.17 18.45
N LEU A 41 -9.17 5.87 18.25
CA LEU A 41 -8.48 5.21 17.15
C LEU A 41 -9.51 4.55 16.25
N THR A 42 -9.46 4.86 14.95
CA THR A 42 -10.27 4.18 13.93
C THR A 42 -9.37 3.53 12.90
N TYR A 43 -9.77 2.35 12.42
CA TYR A 43 -9.01 1.57 11.47
C TYR A 43 -9.79 1.34 10.19
N LYS A 44 -9.07 1.40 9.06
CA LYS A 44 -9.59 1.05 7.74
C LYS A 44 -8.62 0.10 7.06
N VAL A 45 -9.13 -0.95 6.43
CA VAL A 45 -8.31 -1.94 5.72
C VAL A 45 -8.75 -2.02 4.27
N GLY A 46 -7.81 -1.80 3.36
CA GLY A 46 -7.98 -2.00 1.93
C GLY A 46 -7.01 -3.07 1.42
N ALA A 47 -7.41 -3.81 0.39
CA ALA A 47 -6.55 -4.79 -0.25
C ALA A 47 -6.76 -4.82 -1.77
N LEU A 48 -5.66 -4.95 -2.50
CA LEU A 48 -5.61 -4.97 -3.95
C LEU A 48 -4.77 -6.16 -4.42
N ALA A 49 -5.24 -6.88 -5.44
CA ALA A 49 -4.47 -7.89 -6.14
C ALA A 49 -4.12 -7.41 -7.55
N ILE A 50 -2.84 -7.39 -7.91
CA ILE A 50 -2.38 -7.02 -9.27
C ILE A 50 -1.79 -8.25 -9.96
N GLY A 51 -2.39 -8.67 -11.07
CA GLY A 51 -1.97 -9.84 -11.84
C GLY A 51 -1.98 -9.60 -13.34
N ALA A 52 -1.92 -10.68 -14.12
CA ALA A 52 -1.99 -10.62 -15.58
C ALA A 52 -3.29 -9.99 -16.11
N CYS A 53 -4.40 -10.13 -15.37
CA CYS A 53 -5.70 -9.58 -15.72
C CYS A 53 -5.91 -8.11 -15.28
N GLY A 54 -4.88 -7.47 -14.72
CA GLY A 54 -4.98 -6.12 -14.15
C GLY A 54 -5.04 -6.11 -12.63
N ALA A 55 -5.43 -4.96 -12.07
CA ALA A 55 -5.58 -4.78 -10.63
C ALA A 55 -7.05 -4.91 -10.22
N ILE A 56 -7.32 -5.61 -9.12
CA ILE A 56 -8.67 -5.94 -8.65
C ILE A 56 -8.75 -5.63 -7.15
N ASP A 57 -9.79 -4.91 -6.74
CA ASP A 57 -10.14 -4.71 -5.33
C ASP A 57 -10.57 -6.05 -4.71
N CYS A 58 -9.90 -6.48 -3.64
CA CYS A 58 -10.17 -7.75 -2.98
C CYS A 58 -11.50 -7.75 -2.20
N GLU A 59 -12.08 -6.58 -1.87
CA GLU A 59 -13.40 -6.54 -1.23
C GLU A 59 -14.52 -6.73 -2.26
N THR A 60 -14.53 -5.91 -3.30
CA THR A 60 -15.66 -5.82 -4.26
C THR A 60 -15.47 -6.65 -5.52
N GLY A 61 -14.24 -7.05 -5.85
CA GLY A 61 -13.90 -7.65 -7.13
C GLY A 61 -13.84 -6.66 -8.30
N SER A 62 -13.97 -5.36 -8.05
CA SER A 62 -13.95 -4.33 -9.09
C SER A 62 -12.54 -4.07 -9.63
N THR A 63 -12.43 -3.78 -10.92
CA THR A 63 -11.17 -3.44 -11.56
C THR A 63 -10.69 -2.06 -11.12
N VAL A 64 -9.41 -1.99 -10.74
CA VAL A 64 -8.70 -0.75 -10.41
C VAL A 64 -7.76 -0.41 -11.57
N THR A 65 -7.96 0.75 -12.18
CA THR A 65 -7.21 1.18 -13.36
C THR A 65 -6.25 2.32 -13.07
N GLU A 66 -6.39 2.97 -11.93
CA GLU A 66 -5.65 4.18 -11.60
C GLU A 66 -5.10 4.15 -10.18
N ILE A 67 -3.84 4.56 -10.05
CA ILE A 67 -3.14 4.69 -8.79
C ILE A 67 -2.52 6.08 -8.76
N ARG A 68 -2.91 6.89 -7.77
CA ARG A 68 -2.42 8.25 -7.57
C ARG A 68 -1.58 8.35 -6.32
N ARG A 69 -0.89 9.48 -6.16
CA ARG A 69 -0.35 9.91 -4.88
C ARG A 69 -1.24 11.00 -4.30
N ASP A 70 -1.51 10.94 -3.01
CA ASP A 70 -2.17 12.04 -2.31
C ASP A 70 -1.20 13.20 -2.04
N ALA A 71 -1.71 14.30 -1.46
CA ALA A 71 -0.93 15.49 -1.12
C ALA A 71 0.21 15.22 -0.11
N TYR A 72 0.16 14.09 0.59
CA TYR A 72 1.20 13.67 1.54
C TYR A 72 2.20 12.71 0.91
N GLY A 73 2.06 12.39 -0.38
CA GLY A 73 2.95 11.49 -1.11
C GLY A 73 2.69 10.02 -0.82
N PHE A 74 1.57 9.65 -0.18
CA PHE A 74 1.18 8.25 -0.04
C PHE A 74 0.45 7.77 -1.28
N THR A 75 0.61 6.49 -1.59
CA THR A 75 -0.09 5.88 -2.71
C THR A 75 -1.57 5.64 -2.37
N VAL A 76 -2.46 6.00 -3.30
CA VAL A 76 -3.91 5.83 -3.22
C VAL A 76 -4.42 5.18 -4.50
N PRO A 77 -4.72 3.86 -4.48
CA PRO A 77 -5.40 3.19 -5.57
C PRO A 77 -6.87 3.63 -5.63
N ILE A 78 -7.28 4.20 -6.77
CA ILE A 78 -8.62 4.76 -6.95
C ILE A 78 -9.62 3.61 -7.16
N GLY A 79 -10.73 3.63 -6.42
CA GLY A 79 -11.76 2.59 -6.47
C GLY A 79 -11.55 1.39 -5.55
N VAL A 80 -10.47 1.36 -4.76
CA VAL A 80 -10.30 0.33 -3.71
C VAL A 80 -11.20 0.64 -2.53
N THR A 81 -11.98 -0.36 -2.10
CA THR A 81 -12.84 -0.24 -0.93
C THR A 81 -12.02 -0.43 0.35
N PHE A 82 -12.05 0.58 1.22
CA PHE A 82 -11.47 0.52 2.55
C PHE A 82 -12.55 0.19 3.58
N VAL A 83 -12.47 -1.01 4.15
CA VAL A 83 -13.42 -1.52 5.14
C VAL A 83 -13.07 -0.98 6.52
N GLU A 84 -14.02 -0.29 7.16
CA GLU A 84 -13.89 0.14 8.55
C GLU A 84 -13.91 -1.07 9.49
N THR A 85 -13.00 -1.07 10.48
CA THR A 85 -12.80 -2.21 11.37
C THR A 85 -12.36 -1.75 12.76
N THR A 86 -12.55 -2.59 13.76
CA THR A 86 -12.02 -2.36 15.12
C THR A 86 -10.60 -2.90 15.21
N GLY A 87 -9.85 -2.49 16.25
CA GLY A 87 -8.51 -3.03 16.49
C GLY A 87 -8.47 -4.56 16.64
N ALA A 88 -9.53 -5.16 17.20
CA ALA A 88 -9.63 -6.61 17.36
C ALA A 88 -9.90 -7.34 16.03
N ASP A 89 -10.57 -6.66 15.09
CA ASP A 89 -11.06 -7.25 13.84
C ASP A 89 -10.13 -7.02 12.63
N ILE A 90 -9.02 -6.30 12.81
CA ILE A 90 -8.06 -6.03 11.72
C ILE A 90 -7.59 -7.34 11.08
N LEU A 91 -7.18 -8.32 11.90
CA LEU A 91 -6.62 -9.58 11.40
C LEU A 91 -7.66 -10.39 10.62
N SER A 92 -8.86 -10.55 11.17
CA SER A 92 -9.95 -11.28 10.51
C SER A 92 -10.38 -10.59 9.21
N THR A 93 -10.38 -9.25 9.19
CA THR A 93 -10.67 -8.45 7.98
C THR A 93 -9.59 -8.67 6.92
N VAL A 94 -8.31 -8.62 7.30
CA VAL A 94 -7.18 -8.88 6.38
C VAL A 94 -7.25 -10.29 5.82
N GLU A 95 -7.47 -11.30 6.64
CA GLU A 95 -7.59 -12.69 6.18
C GLU A 95 -8.78 -12.90 5.22
N ARG A 96 -9.93 -12.28 5.52
CA ARG A 96 -11.11 -12.30 4.65
C ARG A 96 -10.80 -11.72 3.27
N LEU A 97 -10.18 -10.54 3.22
CA LEU A 97 -9.79 -9.89 1.97
C LEU A 97 -8.80 -10.74 1.18
N ARG A 98 -7.80 -11.32 1.84
CA ARG A 98 -6.81 -12.19 1.18
C ARG A 98 -7.43 -13.46 0.58
N LYS A 99 -8.44 -14.04 1.23
CA LYS A 99 -9.16 -15.23 0.72
C LYS A 99 -10.01 -14.93 -0.52
N ARG A 100 -10.38 -13.67 -0.75
CA ARG A 100 -11.12 -13.20 -1.93
C ARG A 100 -10.24 -12.92 -3.14
N LYS A 101 -8.91 -12.99 -3.02
CA LYS A 101 -8.01 -12.88 -4.18
C LYS A 101 -8.35 -13.96 -5.23
N PRO A 102 -8.21 -13.68 -6.53
CA PRO A 102 -8.35 -14.69 -7.57
C PRO A 102 -7.41 -15.87 -7.28
N ARG A 103 -7.96 -17.09 -7.15
CA ARG A 103 -7.23 -18.24 -6.57
C ARG A 103 -6.14 -18.82 -7.48
N ASP A 104 -6.18 -18.52 -8.77
CA ASP A 104 -5.38 -19.24 -9.77
C ASP A 104 -4.37 -18.37 -10.52
N LEU A 105 -4.06 -17.16 -10.01
CA LEU A 105 -3.19 -16.22 -10.71
C LEU A 105 -2.01 -15.79 -9.84
N ARG A 106 -0.79 -15.85 -10.40
CA ARG A 106 0.36 -15.18 -9.80
C ARG A 106 0.12 -13.68 -9.82
N CYS A 107 -0.11 -13.12 -8.65
CA CYS A 107 -0.41 -11.71 -8.46
C CYS A 107 0.39 -11.14 -7.30
N HIS A 108 0.67 -9.84 -7.37
CA HIS A 108 1.10 -9.06 -6.22
C HIS A 108 -0.12 -8.83 -5.34
N ILE A 109 0.05 -8.98 -4.03
CA ILE A 109 -0.97 -8.62 -3.04
C ILE A 109 -0.49 -7.39 -2.30
N TRP A 110 -1.32 -6.37 -2.26
CA TRP A 110 -1.10 -5.15 -1.50
C TRP A 110 -2.22 -5.00 -0.48
N ILE A 111 -1.84 -4.73 0.76
CA ILE A 111 -2.77 -4.56 1.88
C ILE A 111 -2.34 -3.29 2.60
N GLN A 112 -3.28 -2.41 2.86
CA GLN A 112 -3.02 -1.19 3.62
C GLN A 112 -3.98 -1.09 4.79
N ILE A 113 -3.40 -0.95 5.97
CA ILE A 113 -4.11 -0.67 7.21
C ILE A 113 -3.87 0.80 7.51
N GLN A 114 -4.94 1.60 7.46
CA GLN A 114 -4.93 3.00 7.85
C GLN A 114 -5.41 3.10 9.29
N CYS A 115 -4.68 3.84 10.12
CA CYS A 115 -5.07 4.15 11.50
C CYS A 115 -5.21 5.66 11.63
N VAL A 116 -6.39 6.13 12.00
CA VAL A 116 -6.62 7.53 12.34
C VAL A 116 -6.64 7.64 13.86
N ILE A 117 -5.74 8.46 14.39
CA ILE A 117 -5.66 8.78 15.82
C ILE A 117 -6.23 10.18 15.99
N LEU A 118 -7.37 10.29 16.66
CA LEU A 118 -7.99 11.55 17.07
C LEU A 118 -7.62 11.85 18.52
N HIS A 119 -6.97 12.98 18.75
CA HIS A 119 -6.75 13.51 20.09
C HIS A 119 -7.95 14.38 20.50
N ARG A 120 -8.78 13.86 21.41
CA ARG A 120 -10.08 14.43 21.82
C ARG A 120 -9.94 15.83 22.44
N VAL A 121 -8.86 16.09 23.16
CA VAL A 121 -8.69 17.39 23.86
C VAL A 121 -8.24 18.49 22.91
N ARG A 122 -7.27 18.20 22.03
CA ARG A 122 -6.76 19.19 21.06
C ARG A 122 -7.60 19.26 19.79
N GLN A 123 -8.56 18.35 19.65
CA GLN A 123 -9.34 18.19 18.42
C GLN A 123 -8.42 18.09 17.19
N THR A 124 -7.34 17.33 17.31
CA THR A 124 -6.38 17.11 16.22
C THR A 124 -6.37 15.65 15.82
N SER A 125 -6.30 15.35 14.53
CA SER A 125 -6.14 13.99 14.02
C SER A 125 -4.77 13.76 13.40
N THR A 126 -4.38 12.49 13.34
CA THR A 126 -3.15 12.03 12.69
C THR A 126 -3.43 10.70 12.00
N VAL A 127 -2.94 10.53 10.78
CA VAL A 127 -3.15 9.31 10.01
C VAL A 127 -1.84 8.58 9.82
N GLY A 128 -1.78 7.34 10.28
CA GLY A 128 -0.71 6.39 10.00
C GLY A 128 -1.15 5.35 8.98
N ARG A 129 -0.21 4.84 8.17
CA ARG A 129 -0.47 3.76 7.20
C ARG A 129 0.56 2.65 7.36
N LEU A 130 0.08 1.42 7.56
CA LEU A 130 0.87 0.20 7.48
C LEU A 130 0.54 -0.51 6.18
N THR A 131 1.48 -0.44 5.22
CA THR A 131 1.39 -1.13 3.93
C THR A 131 2.16 -2.46 4.00
N LEU A 132 1.52 -3.55 3.63
CA LEU A 132 2.07 -4.89 3.51
C LEU A 132 1.94 -5.35 2.05
N VAL A 133 3.05 -5.76 1.44
CA VAL A 133 3.07 -6.17 0.02
C VAL A 133 3.71 -7.55 -0.12
N ASP A 134 2.98 -8.48 -0.73
CA ASP A 134 3.52 -9.77 -1.20
C ASP A 134 3.73 -9.70 -2.71
N LEU A 135 4.98 -9.59 -3.17
CA LEU A 135 5.27 -9.54 -4.59
C LEU A 135 5.30 -10.94 -5.20
N CYS A 136 4.66 -11.13 -6.35
CA CYS A 136 4.74 -12.37 -7.09
C CYS A 136 6.17 -12.61 -7.59
N GLY A 137 6.60 -13.87 -7.51
CA GLY A 137 7.98 -14.23 -7.80
C GLY A 137 8.23 -14.40 -9.30
N PRO A 138 9.31 -13.81 -9.85
CA PRO A 138 9.76 -14.14 -11.20
C PRO A 138 10.28 -15.58 -11.26
N GLY A 139 10.41 -16.11 -12.47
CA GLY A 139 11.03 -17.42 -12.70
C GLY A 139 11.10 -17.78 -14.18
N PRO A 140 11.79 -18.89 -14.51
CA PRO A 140 12.03 -19.27 -15.90
C PRO A 140 10.72 -19.65 -16.60
N LEU A 141 10.43 -19.02 -17.74
CA LEU A 141 9.21 -19.29 -18.53
C LEU A 141 9.10 -20.74 -19.03
N PRO A 142 10.18 -21.42 -19.47
CA PRO A 142 10.08 -22.78 -20.02
C PRO A 142 9.53 -23.81 -19.01
N THR A 143 9.69 -23.57 -17.71
CA THR A 143 9.20 -24.46 -16.65
C THR A 143 7.75 -24.16 -16.24
N GLN A 144 7.10 -23.18 -16.85
CA GLN A 144 5.81 -22.62 -16.40
C GLN A 144 4.77 -22.66 -17.53
N LYS A 145 4.58 -23.83 -18.14
CA LYS A 145 3.75 -24.00 -19.34
C LYS A 145 2.24 -23.82 -19.09
N GLU A 146 1.79 -24.06 -17.86
CA GLU A 146 0.36 -24.02 -17.52
C GLU A 146 -0.17 -22.61 -17.25
N ASP A 147 0.72 -21.69 -16.83
CA ASP A 147 0.34 -20.30 -16.46
C ASP A 147 1.32 -19.29 -17.07
N VAL A 148 1.45 -19.34 -18.40
CA VAL A 148 2.38 -18.48 -19.15
C VAL A 148 2.02 -17.00 -19.00
N ALA A 149 0.72 -16.67 -18.91
CA ALA A 149 0.27 -15.30 -18.79
C ALA A 149 0.71 -14.67 -17.46
N SER A 150 0.47 -15.33 -16.32
CA SER A 150 0.90 -14.79 -15.02
C SER A 150 2.40 -14.90 -14.82
N ALA A 151 3.07 -15.89 -15.43
CA ALA A 151 4.52 -15.96 -15.48
C ALA A 151 5.16 -14.75 -16.20
N ARG A 152 4.63 -14.39 -17.37
CA ARG A 152 5.05 -13.20 -18.12
C ARG A 152 4.80 -11.93 -17.32
N PHE A 153 3.63 -11.82 -16.67
CA PHE A 153 3.33 -10.70 -15.78
C PHE A 153 4.34 -10.58 -14.63
N ALA A 154 4.65 -11.68 -13.93
CA ALA A 154 5.59 -11.69 -12.82
C ALA A 154 6.99 -11.24 -13.25
N ASN A 155 7.49 -11.77 -14.37
CA ASN A 155 8.80 -11.38 -14.91
C ASN A 155 8.82 -9.91 -15.39
N ARG A 156 7.76 -9.44 -16.06
CA ARG A 156 7.65 -8.04 -16.51
C ARG A 156 7.61 -7.08 -15.34
N SER A 157 6.73 -7.33 -14.37
CA SER A 157 6.57 -6.49 -13.18
C SER A 157 7.85 -6.43 -12.34
N PHE A 158 8.56 -7.56 -12.19
CA PHE A 158 9.87 -7.58 -11.55
C PHE A 158 10.89 -6.71 -12.29
N GLY A 159 10.94 -6.79 -13.63
CA GLY A 159 11.79 -5.92 -14.45
C GLY A 159 11.47 -4.43 -14.29
N HIS A 160 10.19 -4.06 -14.24
CA HIS A 160 9.77 -2.69 -13.96
C HIS A 160 10.22 -2.20 -12.59
N ILE A 161 10.09 -3.04 -11.55
CA ILE A 161 10.54 -2.72 -10.19
C ILE A 161 12.06 -2.52 -10.18
N VAL A 162 12.83 -3.42 -10.82
CA VAL A 162 14.29 -3.27 -10.93
C VAL A 162 14.68 -1.96 -11.61
N ALA A 163 14.04 -1.62 -12.73
CA ALA A 163 14.30 -0.36 -13.43
C ALA A 163 14.03 0.88 -12.55
N VAL A 164 12.96 0.85 -11.74
CA VAL A 164 12.68 1.90 -10.76
C VAL A 164 13.78 1.99 -9.69
N LEU A 165 14.26 0.87 -9.17
CA LEU A 165 15.33 0.83 -8.18
C LEU A 165 16.67 1.31 -8.76
N GLU A 166 16.96 1.02 -10.02
CA GLU A 166 18.12 1.55 -10.75
C GLU A 166 18.00 3.06 -10.93
N SER A 167 16.85 3.55 -11.44
CA SER A 167 16.60 4.99 -11.59
C SER A 167 16.61 5.77 -10.27
N LEU A 168 16.36 5.12 -9.14
CA LEU A 168 16.46 5.76 -7.81
C LEU A 168 17.89 5.90 -7.32
N GLN A 169 18.83 5.11 -7.83
CA GLN A 169 20.26 5.21 -7.50
C GLN A 169 20.95 6.24 -8.39
N ASP A 170 20.60 6.27 -9.67
CA ASP A 170 21.08 7.29 -10.58
C ASP A 170 20.37 8.60 -10.25
N SER A 171 21.10 9.60 -9.77
CA SER A 171 20.54 10.89 -9.29
C SER A 171 19.90 11.74 -10.41
N GLN A 172 19.64 11.15 -11.58
CA GLN A 172 19.19 11.78 -12.82
C GLN A 172 17.66 11.83 -12.87
N GLY A 173 17.12 12.82 -12.16
CA GLY A 173 15.97 13.62 -12.62
C GLY A 173 14.57 13.09 -12.38
N VAL A 174 14.18 11.93 -12.92
CA VAL A 174 12.76 11.49 -12.91
C VAL A 174 12.63 9.97 -12.86
N VAL A 175 12.01 9.46 -11.80
CA VAL A 175 11.70 8.02 -11.66
C VAL A 175 10.32 7.73 -12.25
N GLN A 176 10.26 6.80 -13.20
CA GLN A 176 9.08 6.53 -14.01
C GLN A 176 8.13 5.50 -13.35
N TYR A 177 7.51 5.88 -12.22
CA TYR A 177 6.53 5.01 -11.55
C TYR A 177 5.25 4.77 -12.36
N ASN A 178 4.93 5.66 -13.31
CA ASN A 178 3.70 5.60 -14.12
C ASN A 178 3.74 4.59 -15.27
N LYS A 179 4.86 3.88 -15.48
CA LYS A 179 4.98 2.85 -16.52
C LYS A 179 4.06 1.65 -16.29
N SER A 180 3.67 1.39 -15.04
CA SER A 180 2.86 0.24 -14.68
C SER A 180 2.11 0.45 -13.37
N LEU A 181 1.02 -0.28 -13.14
CA LEU A 181 0.26 -0.20 -11.90
C LEU A 181 1.09 -0.68 -10.71
N GLU A 182 1.91 -1.73 -10.87
CA GLU A 182 2.79 -2.23 -9.81
C GLU A 182 3.81 -1.19 -9.35
N THR A 183 4.43 -0.44 -10.27
CA THR A 183 5.39 0.61 -9.91
C THR A 183 4.69 1.83 -9.34
N ALA A 184 3.50 2.18 -9.83
CA ALA A 184 2.69 3.26 -9.26
C ALA A 184 2.25 2.91 -7.82
N LEU A 185 1.89 1.64 -7.57
CA LEU A 185 1.47 1.15 -6.26
C LEU A 185 2.58 1.25 -5.22
N LEU A 186 3.83 1.04 -5.65
CA LEU A 186 5.03 1.03 -4.82
C LEU A 186 5.73 2.39 -4.76
N SER A 187 5.07 3.43 -5.30
CA SER A 187 5.69 4.72 -5.50
C SER A 187 5.99 5.48 -4.19
N ASP A 188 5.22 5.22 -3.13
CA ASP A 188 5.51 5.69 -1.77
C ASP A 188 6.50 4.78 -1.02
N VAL A 189 6.54 3.49 -1.38
CA VAL A 189 7.37 2.45 -0.76
C VAL A 189 8.85 2.58 -1.14
N PHE A 190 9.17 2.84 -2.41
CA PHE A 190 10.55 3.02 -2.88
C PHE A 190 10.80 4.47 -3.24
N GLY A 191 11.70 5.15 -2.52
CA GLY A 191 12.07 6.56 -2.73
C GLY A 191 11.02 7.57 -2.27
N GLY A 192 9.92 7.12 -1.66
CA GLY A 192 8.77 7.96 -1.30
C GLY A 192 8.57 8.18 0.20
N ASN A 193 7.33 8.49 0.58
CA ASN A 193 6.92 8.73 1.96
C ASN A 193 6.57 7.42 2.68
N ALA A 194 7.58 6.60 2.96
CA ALA A 194 7.42 5.41 3.78
C ALA A 194 8.71 5.04 4.51
N LEU A 195 8.58 4.46 5.71
CA LEU A 195 9.63 3.65 6.31
C LEU A 195 9.51 2.24 5.74
N THR A 196 10.47 1.81 4.92
CA THR A 196 10.35 0.56 4.14
C THR A 196 11.35 -0.50 4.62
N ALA A 197 10.85 -1.72 4.79
CA ALA A 197 11.64 -2.92 5.03
C ALA A 197 11.29 -3.98 3.97
N ILE A 198 12.30 -4.69 3.46
CA ILE A 198 12.14 -5.68 2.41
C ILE A 198 12.65 -7.03 2.91
N PHE A 199 11.80 -8.05 2.83
CA PHE A 199 12.14 -9.44 3.11
C PHE A 199 12.54 -10.14 1.82
N GLY A 200 13.85 -10.32 1.64
CA GLY A 200 14.42 -11.10 0.56
C GLY A 200 14.35 -12.60 0.83
N THR A 201 13.84 -13.38 -0.13
CA THR A 201 13.81 -14.84 -0.06
C THR A 201 14.62 -15.45 -1.19
N LEU A 202 15.47 -16.40 -0.84
CA LEU A 202 16.44 -17.02 -1.75
C LEU A 202 16.31 -18.53 -1.64
N SER A 203 16.70 -19.23 -2.70
CA SER A 203 16.81 -20.70 -2.71
C SER A 203 18.29 -21.09 -2.75
N SER A 204 18.68 -22.05 -1.92
CA SER A 204 20.03 -22.64 -1.94
C SER A 204 20.18 -23.73 -3.00
N ALA A 205 19.10 -24.11 -3.70
CA ALA A 205 19.14 -25.15 -4.72
C ALA A 205 19.95 -24.68 -5.95
N VAL A 206 20.73 -25.60 -6.52
CA VAL A 206 21.67 -25.30 -7.62
C VAL A 206 20.93 -24.76 -8.85
N GLU A 207 19.77 -25.36 -9.14
CA GLU A 207 18.87 -24.97 -10.22
C GLU A 207 18.25 -23.57 -10.04
N SER A 208 18.28 -23.01 -8.82
CA SER A 208 17.70 -21.70 -8.48
C SER A 208 18.74 -20.61 -8.23
N VAL A 209 20.02 -20.89 -8.51
CA VAL A 209 21.13 -19.94 -8.27
C VAL A 209 20.97 -18.67 -9.11
N SER A 210 20.51 -18.79 -10.36
CA SER A 210 20.33 -17.64 -11.25
C SER A 210 19.27 -16.67 -10.71
N GLU A 211 18.13 -17.20 -10.29
CA GLU A 211 17.00 -16.49 -9.71
C GLU A 211 17.35 -15.86 -8.36
N SER A 212 18.08 -16.59 -7.53
CA SER A 212 18.57 -16.09 -6.24
C SER A 212 19.57 -14.95 -6.45
N ARG A 213 20.44 -15.04 -7.46
CA ARG A 213 21.35 -13.96 -7.85
C ARG A 213 20.59 -12.71 -8.32
N GLN A 214 19.53 -12.87 -9.12
CA GLN A 214 18.68 -11.74 -9.54
C GLN A 214 17.99 -11.08 -8.34
N THR A 215 17.46 -11.90 -7.42
CA THR A 215 16.83 -11.41 -6.19
C THR A 215 17.84 -10.63 -5.34
N LEU A 216 19.05 -11.17 -5.12
CA LEU A 216 20.12 -10.49 -4.39
C LEU A 216 20.52 -9.16 -5.03
N ARG A 217 20.60 -9.10 -6.36
CA ARG A 217 20.85 -7.83 -7.08
C ARG A 217 19.75 -6.81 -6.78
N ALA A 218 18.49 -7.19 -6.90
CA ALA A 218 17.37 -6.31 -6.62
C ALA A 218 17.36 -5.83 -5.16
N LEU A 219 17.66 -6.71 -4.19
CA LEU A 219 17.79 -6.35 -2.78
C LEU A 219 18.96 -5.39 -2.52
N THR A 220 20.10 -5.60 -3.19
CA THR A 220 21.28 -4.72 -3.09
C THR A 220 21.01 -3.35 -3.68
N MET A 221 20.19 -3.26 -4.73
CA MET A 221 19.74 -1.99 -5.28
C MET A 221 18.77 -1.30 -4.34
N ALA A 222 17.78 -2.05 -3.82
CA ALA A 222 16.79 -1.51 -2.90
C ALA A 222 17.38 -1.03 -1.57
N SER A 223 18.46 -1.66 -1.08
CA SER A 223 19.13 -1.21 0.15
C SER A 223 19.84 0.15 0.02
N LYS A 224 20.10 0.60 -1.21
CA LYS A 224 20.67 1.92 -1.51
C LYS A 224 19.62 3.00 -1.72
N VAL A 225 18.35 2.63 -1.85
CA VAL A 225 17.25 3.59 -2.03
C VAL A 225 17.00 4.32 -0.71
N VAL A 226 17.02 5.65 -0.76
CA VAL A 226 16.75 6.51 0.40
C VAL A 226 15.32 7.05 0.32
N ASN A 227 14.48 6.62 1.25
CA ASN A 227 13.13 7.16 1.41
C ASN A 227 13.14 8.50 2.14
N ARG A 228 12.03 9.25 2.01
CA ARG A 228 11.84 10.56 2.65
C ARG A 228 10.55 10.54 3.47
N PRO A 229 10.50 9.79 4.58
CA PRO A 229 9.32 9.70 5.42
C PRO A 229 8.98 11.07 6.00
N ILE A 230 7.76 11.53 5.76
CA ILE A 230 7.20 12.73 6.36
C ILE A 230 6.49 12.28 7.63
N LEU A 231 6.91 12.82 8.77
CA LEU A 231 6.23 12.55 10.02
C LEU A 231 4.78 13.05 9.93
N PRO A 232 3.79 12.20 10.28
CA PRO A 232 2.40 12.61 10.33
C PRO A 232 2.26 13.83 11.24
N ARG A 233 1.77 14.95 10.69
CA ARG A 233 1.48 16.15 11.48
C ARG A 233 0.07 16.05 12.06
N PHE A 234 -0.10 16.59 13.26
CA PHE A 234 -1.42 16.80 13.84
C PHE A 234 -2.17 17.84 13.00
N VAL A 235 -3.25 17.42 12.36
CA VAL A 235 -4.17 18.28 11.61
C VAL A 235 -5.28 18.70 12.57
N SER A 236 -5.57 19.99 12.69
CA SER A 236 -6.65 20.46 13.57
C SER A 236 -8.03 20.13 13.01
N SER A 237 -9.04 20.10 13.87
CA SER A 237 -10.45 19.93 13.50
C SER A 237 -10.90 21.01 12.53
N ASP A 238 -10.44 22.24 12.73
CA ASP A 238 -10.75 23.35 11.84
C ASP A 238 -10.17 23.10 10.45
N GLU A 239 -8.91 22.65 10.34
CA GLU A 239 -8.32 22.33 9.04
C GLU A 239 -9.05 21.15 8.36
N LEU A 240 -9.44 20.11 9.11
CA LEU A 240 -10.24 19.00 8.57
C LEU A 240 -11.58 19.49 8.05
N ARG A 241 -12.30 20.30 8.85
CA ARG A 241 -13.59 20.87 8.49
C ARG A 241 -13.46 21.75 7.25
N TRP A 242 -12.44 22.61 7.18
CA TRP A 242 -12.19 23.43 6.01
C TRP A 242 -11.87 22.60 4.77
N ARG A 243 -11.15 21.49 4.90
CA ARG A 243 -10.91 20.56 3.78
C ARG A 243 -12.20 19.89 3.30
N GLU A 244 -13.09 19.50 4.21
CA GLU A 244 -14.41 18.96 3.84
C GLU A 244 -15.25 20.01 3.12
N VAL A 245 -15.30 21.24 3.63
CA VAL A 245 -15.98 22.36 2.97
C VAL A 245 -15.40 22.62 1.58
N VAL A 246 -14.07 22.66 1.43
CA VAL A 246 -13.41 22.82 0.13
C VAL A 246 -13.74 21.67 -0.82
N ALA A 247 -13.70 20.42 -0.35
CA ALA A 247 -14.05 19.26 -1.16
C ALA A 247 -15.51 19.29 -1.63
N ALA A 248 -16.44 19.73 -0.76
CA ALA A 248 -17.84 19.93 -1.11
C ALA A 248 -18.02 21.08 -2.12
N THR A 249 -17.27 22.17 -1.99
CA THR A 249 -17.38 23.36 -2.85
C THR A 249 -16.60 23.28 -4.17
N SER A 250 -15.75 22.27 -4.38
CA SER A 250 -15.01 22.08 -5.64
C SER A 250 -15.87 21.76 -6.88
N SER A 251 -17.18 21.58 -6.73
CA SER A 251 -18.16 21.59 -7.83
C SER A 251 -19.10 22.79 -7.68
N ALA A 252 -19.31 23.58 -8.74
CA ALA A 252 -20.14 24.79 -8.71
C ALA A 252 -21.60 24.52 -8.28
N GLU A 253 -22.13 23.34 -8.60
CA GLU A 253 -23.49 22.94 -8.21
C GLU A 253 -23.59 22.51 -6.74
N VAL A 254 -22.48 22.04 -6.15
CA VAL A 254 -22.42 21.55 -4.77
C VAL A 254 -21.97 22.67 -3.80
N ALA A 255 -21.37 23.74 -4.32
CA ALA A 255 -20.98 24.91 -3.53
C ALA A 255 -22.18 25.77 -3.04
N SER A 256 -23.31 25.72 -3.75
CA SER A 256 -24.46 26.61 -3.50
C SER A 256 -25.06 26.49 -2.07
N PRO A 257 -25.30 25.28 -1.52
CA PRO A 257 -25.84 25.15 -0.16
C PRO A 257 -24.87 25.59 0.93
N CYS A 258 -23.56 25.31 0.77
CA CYS A 258 -22.55 25.71 1.75
C CYS A 258 -22.29 27.23 1.75
N LEU A 259 -22.50 27.91 0.62
CA LEU A 259 -22.41 29.38 0.56
C LEU A 259 -23.61 30.03 1.25
N LEU A 260 -24.81 29.48 1.11
CA LEU A 260 -26.01 29.96 1.80
C LEU A 260 -25.89 29.84 3.33
N GLU A 261 -25.38 28.72 3.86
CA GLU A 261 -25.13 28.56 5.31
C GLU A 261 -24.10 29.57 5.85
N VAL A 262 -23.09 29.95 5.06
CA VAL A 262 -22.08 30.92 5.47
C VAL A 262 -22.61 32.37 5.42
N ASP A 263 -23.47 32.68 4.45
CA ASP A 263 -24.12 34.00 4.38
C ASP A 263 -25.17 34.18 5.48
N GLU A 264 -25.94 33.14 5.83
CA GLU A 264 -26.86 33.18 6.99
C GLU A 264 -26.13 33.43 8.32
N LEU A 265 -24.90 32.93 8.47
CA LEU A 265 -24.05 33.20 9.64
C LEU A 265 -23.44 34.62 9.64
N ARG A 266 -23.41 35.32 8.50
CA ARG A 266 -22.97 36.72 8.41
C ARG A 266 -24.08 37.72 8.70
N ASP A 267 -25.32 37.30 8.52
CA ASP A 267 -26.51 38.12 8.77
C ASP A 267 -27.05 38.01 10.22
N MET A 268 -26.35 37.27 11.09
CA MET A 268 -26.56 37.24 12.55
C MET A 268 -25.54 38.08 13.31
#